data_AF-A0A8H8IW36-F1
#
_entry.id   AF-A0A8H8IW36-F1
#
_cell.length_a   1.000
_cell.length_b   1.000
_cell.length_c   1.000
_cell.angle_alpha   90.00
_cell.angle_beta   90.00
_cell.angle_gamma   90.00
#
_symmetry.space_group_name_H-M   'P 1'
#
loop_
_entity.id
_entity.type
_entity.pdbx_description
1 polymer ?
#
loop_
_entity_poly.entity_id
_entity_poly.type
_entity_poly.pdbx_seq_one_letter_code
_entity_poly.pdbx_strand_id
1 'polypeptide(L)'
;MVTLNEQPPTSAAGDEGLARMHLKELEKLFAQRAEAVGQKNEPVIHEIDVNIVVKMRQIGDAYPDEESKSEWYEKADVFEKGNKQEKENILMPLAQGLGILIATPFAVAGGAIFAAGGILYGAGKTIQGVGNLLTGGVFQ
;
A
#
# COMPACT_ATOMS: atom_id res chain seq x y z
N MET A 1 37.03 30.45 -15.76
CA MET A 1 36.50 29.74 -14.57
C MET A 1 34.99 29.68 -14.74
N VAL A 2 34.46 28.53 -15.16
CA VAL A 2 33.02 28.31 -15.28
C VAL A 2 32.61 27.53 -14.05
N THR A 3 31.83 28.14 -13.18
CA THR A 3 31.20 27.47 -12.04
C THR A 3 30.20 26.48 -12.62
N LEU A 4 30.53 25.18 -12.56
CA LEU A 4 29.59 24.11 -12.89
C LEU A 4 28.45 24.20 -11.88
N ASN A 5 27.33 24.72 -12.34
CA ASN A 5 26.08 24.71 -11.61
C ASN A 5 25.60 23.25 -11.62
N GLU A 6 26.04 22.46 -10.64
CA GLU A 6 25.55 21.11 -10.41
C GLU A 6 24.13 21.21 -9.87
N GLN A 7 23.17 21.51 -10.76
CA GLN A 7 21.77 21.28 -10.47
C GLN A 7 21.61 19.76 -10.24
N PRO A 8 21.05 19.33 -9.09
CA PRO A 8 20.73 17.93 -8.89
C PRO A 8 19.74 17.46 -9.99
N PRO A 9 19.76 16.17 -10.36
CA PRO A 9 19.00 15.67 -11.50
C PRO A 9 17.51 15.98 -11.34
N THR A 10 16.96 16.63 -12.36
CA THR A 10 15.56 17.06 -12.52
C THR A 10 14.51 15.95 -12.46
N SER A 11 14.89 14.68 -12.26
CA SER A 11 13.97 13.54 -12.21
C SER A 11 13.30 13.38 -10.84
N ALA A 12 14.04 13.53 -9.74
CA ALA A 12 13.52 13.24 -8.39
C ALA A 12 12.33 14.12 -7.98
N ALA A 13 12.33 15.39 -8.38
CA ALA A 13 11.21 16.31 -8.10
C ALA A 13 9.95 16.01 -8.94
N GLY A 14 10.12 15.45 -10.15
CA GLY A 14 9.03 15.01 -11.01
C GLY A 14 8.38 13.72 -10.50
N ASP A 15 9.21 12.75 -10.14
CA ASP A 15 8.79 11.44 -9.62
C ASP A 15 8.07 11.59 -8.26
N GLU A 16 8.57 12.47 -7.39
CA GLU A 16 7.90 12.80 -6.13
C GLU A 16 6.53 13.49 -6.33
N GLY A 17 6.43 14.38 -7.32
CA GLY A 17 5.16 14.99 -7.69
C GLY A 17 4.14 13.96 -8.18
N LEU A 18 4.59 13.01 -9.00
CA LEU A 18 3.77 11.92 -9.52
C LEU A 18 3.31 10.97 -8.40
N ALA A 19 4.21 10.58 -7.52
CA ALA A 19 3.89 9.71 -6.40
C ALA A 19 2.91 10.39 -5.42
N ARG A 20 3.08 11.69 -5.13
CA ARG A 20 2.11 12.47 -4.33
C ARG A 20 0.74 12.54 -4.98
N MET A 21 0.68 12.65 -6.31
CA MET A 21 -0.58 12.58 -7.05
C MET A 21 -1.26 11.22 -6.84
N HIS A 22 -0.51 10.13 -6.99
CA HIS A 22 -1.04 8.78 -6.79
C HIS A 22 -1.44 8.49 -5.34
N LEU A 23 -0.72 9.00 -4.34
CA LEU A 23 -1.08 8.90 -2.93
C LEU A 23 -2.42 9.59 -2.63
N LYS A 24 -2.66 10.77 -3.22
CA LYS A 24 -3.96 11.48 -3.08
C LYS A 24 -5.10 10.76 -3.80
N GLU A 25 -4.82 10.11 -4.93
CA GLU A 25 -5.81 9.28 -5.61
C GLU A 25 -6.12 8.02 -4.80
N LEU A 26 -5.12 7.41 -4.16
CA LEU A 26 -5.30 6.28 -3.26
C LEU A 26 -6.17 6.65 -2.05
N GLU A 27 -5.93 7.82 -1.44
CA GLU A 27 -6.78 8.36 -0.37
C GLU A 27 -8.25 8.49 -0.80
N LYS A 28 -8.51 9.00 -2.02
CA LYS A 28 -9.87 9.08 -2.57
C LYS A 28 -10.50 7.70 -2.77
N LEU A 29 -9.74 6.72 -3.26
CA LEU A 29 -10.23 5.35 -3.42
C LEU A 29 -10.61 4.72 -2.07
N PHE A 30 -9.87 5.00 -1.00
CA PHE A 30 -10.22 4.52 0.34
C PHE A 30 -11.54 5.09 0.84
N ALA A 31 -11.76 6.39 0.64
CA ALA A 31 -13.03 7.04 0.98
C ALA A 31 -14.21 6.44 0.19
N GLN A 32 -14.06 6.26 -1.12
CA GLN A 32 -15.08 5.66 -1.98
C GLN A 32 -15.38 4.21 -1.57
N ARG A 33 -14.36 3.43 -1.23
CA ARG A 33 -14.52 2.04 -0.77
C ARG A 33 -15.31 1.99 0.54
N ALA A 34 -14.98 2.85 1.50
CA ALA A 34 -15.68 2.93 2.77
C ALA A 34 -17.17 3.26 2.58
N GLU A 35 -17.48 4.18 1.66
CA GLU A 35 -18.85 4.50 1.28
C GLU A 35 -19.57 3.29 0.64
N ALA A 36 -18.93 2.61 -0.32
CA ALA A 36 -19.48 1.44 -0.98
C ALA A 36 -19.72 0.26 0.00
N VAL A 37 -18.83 0.07 0.98
CA VAL A 37 -19.00 -0.88 2.10
C VAL A 37 -20.22 -0.51 2.94
N GLY A 38 -20.39 0.78 3.28
CA GLY A 38 -21.57 1.27 3.99
C GLY A 38 -22.88 1.02 3.24
N GLN A 39 -22.84 1.12 1.91
CA GLN A 39 -23.98 0.84 1.02
C GLN A 39 -24.15 -0.66 0.70
N LYS A 40 -23.23 -1.53 1.14
CA LYS A 40 -23.18 -2.97 0.80
C LYS A 40 -23.17 -3.24 -0.71
N ASN A 41 -22.54 -2.35 -1.49
CA ASN A 41 -22.47 -2.44 -2.94
C ASN A 41 -21.24 -3.26 -3.38
N GLU A 42 -21.33 -4.58 -3.24
CA GLU A 42 -20.21 -5.51 -3.50
C GLU A 42 -19.57 -5.38 -4.89
N PRO A 43 -20.32 -5.18 -6.01
CA PRO A 43 -19.71 -4.92 -7.32
C PRO A 43 -18.81 -3.68 -7.33
N VAL A 44 -19.27 -2.58 -6.72
CA VAL A 44 -18.50 -1.32 -6.64
C VAL A 44 -17.31 -1.47 -5.70
N ILE A 45 -17.46 -2.19 -4.58
CA ILE A 45 -16.33 -2.52 -3.68
C ILE A 45 -15.24 -3.26 -4.46
N HIS A 46 -15.62 -4.26 -5.27
CA HIS A 46 -14.66 -5.02 -6.06
C HIS A 46 -13.95 -4.17 -7.11
N GLU A 47 -14.67 -3.30 -7.83
CA GLU A 47 -14.06 -2.38 -8.79
C GLU A 47 -13.07 -1.42 -8.12
N ILE A 48 -13.43 -0.88 -6.96
CA ILE A 48 -12.54 0.00 -6.18
C ILE A 48 -11.32 -0.78 -5.67
N ASP A 49 -11.49 -2.03 -5.22
CA ASP A 49 -10.37 -2.89 -4.79
C ASP A 49 -9.32 -3.07 -5.91
N VAL A 50 -9.77 -3.35 -7.14
CA VAL A 50 -8.88 -3.46 -8.31
C VAL A 50 -8.13 -2.15 -8.54
N ASN A 51 -8.82 -1.01 -8.46
CA ASN A 51 -8.20 0.30 -8.63
C ASN A 51 -7.19 0.63 -7.52
N ILE A 52 -7.44 0.19 -6.28
CA ILE A 52 -6.50 0.32 -5.17
C ILE A 52 -5.20 -0.44 -5.47
N VAL A 53 -5.28 -1.69 -5.93
CA VAL A 53 -4.10 -2.51 -6.30
C VAL A 53 -3.28 -1.81 -7.38
N VAL A 54 -3.93 -1.35 -8.45
CA VAL A 54 -3.26 -0.62 -9.53
C VAL A 54 -2.58 0.63 -9.00
N LYS A 55 -3.25 1.38 -8.13
CA LYS A 55 -2.70 2.62 -7.58
C LYS A 55 -1.50 2.37 -6.66
N MET A 56 -1.53 1.33 -5.84
CA MET A 56 -0.39 0.92 -5.00
C MET A 56 0.86 0.63 -5.85
N ARG A 57 0.71 -0.12 -6.94
CA ARG A 57 1.82 -0.41 -7.87
C ARG A 57 2.36 0.85 -8.55
N GLN A 58 1.47 1.76 -8.98
CA GLN A 58 1.85 3.06 -9.56
C GLN A 58 2.58 3.97 -8.56
N ILE A 59 2.24 3.92 -7.28
CA ILE A 59 3.01 4.61 -6.24
C ILE A 59 4.41 4.02 -6.17
N GLY A 60 4.53 2.69 -6.11
CA GLY A 60 5.84 2.03 -6.11
C GLY A 60 6.71 2.39 -7.32
N ASP A 61 6.13 2.47 -8.52
CA ASP A 61 6.85 2.85 -9.74
C ASP A 61 7.36 4.30 -9.74
N ALA A 62 6.76 5.18 -8.92
CA ALA A 62 7.14 6.57 -8.78
C ALA A 62 8.13 6.83 -7.64
N TYR A 63 8.47 5.82 -6.83
CA TYR A 63 9.53 5.93 -5.83
C TYR A 63 10.92 5.68 -6.47
N PRO A 64 11.95 6.47 -6.09
CA PRO A 64 13.28 6.36 -6.70
C PRO A 64 14.09 5.15 -6.19
N ASP A 65 13.73 4.56 -5.05
CA ASP A 65 14.41 3.42 -4.45
C ASP A 65 13.60 2.11 -4.59
N GLU A 66 14.31 1.03 -4.93
CA GLU A 66 13.72 -0.29 -5.16
C GLU A 66 13.10 -0.92 -3.89
N GLU A 67 13.59 -0.53 -2.71
CA GLU A 67 13.04 -1.00 -1.43
C GLU A 67 11.60 -0.51 -1.23
N SER A 68 11.38 0.80 -1.34
CA SER A 68 10.06 1.43 -1.28
C SER A 68 9.12 0.87 -2.36
N LYS A 69 9.64 0.68 -3.58
CA LYS A 69 8.87 0.07 -4.67
C LYS A 69 8.43 -1.36 -4.31
N SER A 70 9.35 -2.20 -3.86
CA SER A 70 9.05 -3.59 -3.47
C SER A 70 8.00 -3.65 -2.36
N GLU A 71 8.09 -2.77 -1.35
CA GLU A 71 7.11 -2.68 -0.26
C GLU A 71 5.70 -2.33 -0.77
N TRP A 72 5.58 -1.37 -1.70
CA TRP A 72 4.29 -1.03 -2.31
C TRP A 72 3.72 -2.18 -3.15
N TYR A 73 4.56 -2.89 -3.88
CA TYR A 73 4.15 -4.06 -4.66
C TYR A 73 3.72 -5.23 -3.75
N GLU A 74 4.46 -5.50 -2.67
CA GLU A 74 4.09 -6.54 -1.71
C GLU A 74 2.74 -6.21 -1.05
N LYS A 75 2.53 -4.96 -0.62
CA LYS A 75 1.24 -4.52 -0.05
C LYS A 75 0.10 -4.66 -1.07
N ALA A 76 0.35 -4.35 -2.34
CA ALA A 76 -0.64 -4.53 -3.41
C ALA A 76 -1.02 -6.01 -3.59
N ASP A 77 -0.03 -6.90 -3.59
CA ASP A 77 -0.24 -8.35 -3.76
C ASP A 77 -0.98 -8.98 -2.57
N VAL A 78 -0.64 -8.58 -1.35
CA VAL A 78 -1.34 -9.04 -0.14
C VAL A 78 -2.78 -8.52 -0.14
N PHE A 79 -2.99 -7.25 -0.50
CA PHE A 79 -4.33 -6.69 -0.59
C PHE A 79 -5.18 -7.38 -1.66
N GLU A 80 -4.62 -7.65 -2.84
CA GLU A 80 -5.28 -8.34 -3.95
C GLU A 80 -5.75 -9.74 -3.54
N LYS A 81 -4.90 -10.50 -2.84
CA LYS A 81 -5.16 -11.89 -2.42
C LYS A 81 -5.96 -11.98 -1.12
N GLY A 82 -6.00 -10.91 -0.33
CA GLY A 82 -6.61 -10.88 0.99
C GLY A 82 -8.13 -11.00 0.95
N ASN A 83 -8.68 -11.68 1.96
CA ASN A 83 -10.11 -11.66 2.25
C ASN A 83 -10.54 -10.28 2.79
N LYS A 84 -11.85 -10.08 2.99
CA LYS A 84 -12.40 -8.80 3.46
C LYS A 84 -11.72 -8.28 4.73
N GLN A 85 -11.48 -9.13 5.73
CA GLN A 85 -10.85 -8.73 6.98
C GLN A 85 -9.37 -8.36 6.78
N GLU A 86 -8.64 -9.13 5.98
CA GLU A 86 -7.23 -8.86 5.66
C GLU A 86 -7.09 -7.53 4.91
N LYS A 87 -7.99 -7.26 3.97
CA LYS A 87 -8.06 -5.98 3.26
C LYS A 87 -8.27 -4.81 4.22
N GLU A 88 -9.20 -4.89 5.17
CA GLU A 88 -9.38 -3.83 6.18
C GLU A 88 -8.13 -3.63 7.05
N ASN A 89 -7.47 -4.73 7.44
CA ASN A 89 -6.27 -4.68 8.27
C ASN A 89 -5.09 -4.00 7.56
N ILE A 90 -5.05 -4.00 6.22
CA ILE A 90 -4.05 -3.29 5.41
C ILE A 90 -4.48 -1.83 5.22
N LEU A 91 -5.74 -1.60 4.87
CA LEU A 91 -6.24 -0.28 4.52
C LEU A 91 -6.29 0.68 5.71
N MET A 92 -6.67 0.20 6.90
CA MET A 92 -6.87 1.07 8.05
C MET A 92 -5.56 1.72 8.52
N PRO A 93 -4.44 1.00 8.74
CA PRO A 93 -3.16 1.62 9.05
C PRO A 93 -2.64 2.49 7.91
N LEU A 94 -2.80 2.03 6.66
CA LEU A 94 -2.33 2.76 5.50
C LEU A 94 -3.06 4.11 5.35
N ALA A 95 -4.39 4.13 5.55
CA ALA A 95 -5.18 5.36 5.54
C ALA A 95 -4.73 6.35 6.63
N GLN A 96 -4.38 5.85 7.82
CA GLN A 96 -3.85 6.69 8.90
C GLN A 96 -2.46 7.25 8.57
N GLY A 97 -1.61 6.45 7.91
CA GLY A 97 -0.25 6.83 7.52
C GLY A 97 -0.15 7.67 6.24
N LEU A 98 -1.16 7.64 5.36
CA LEU A 98 -1.15 8.34 4.07
C LEU A 98 -0.94 9.85 4.23
N GLY A 99 -1.53 10.48 5.24
CA GLY A 99 -1.34 11.92 5.49
C GLY A 99 0.12 12.28 5.77
N ILE A 100 0.86 11.41 6.47
CA ILE A 100 2.29 11.58 6.73
C ILE A 100 3.07 11.39 5.44
N LEU A 101 2.76 10.36 4.64
CA LEU A 101 3.43 10.10 3.36
C LEU A 101 3.23 11.25 2.37
N ILE A 102 2.03 11.84 2.32
CA ILE A 102 1.73 12.98 1.45
C ILE A 102 2.46 14.25 1.90
N ALA A 103 2.70 14.44 3.19
CA ALA A 103 3.36 15.63 3.73
C ALA A 103 4.90 15.52 3.70
N THR A 104 5.44 14.30 3.82
CA THR A 104 6.87 14.06 4.02
C THR A 104 7.64 14.09 2.69
N PRO A 105 8.77 14.82 2.61
CA PRO A 105 9.67 14.76 1.45
C PRO A 105 10.26 13.36 1.22
N PHE A 106 10.39 12.94 -0.04
CA PHE A 106 10.87 11.58 -0.37
C PHE A 106 12.31 11.31 0.07
N ALA A 107 13.15 12.34 0.11
CA ALA A 107 14.51 12.27 0.66
C ALA A 107 14.57 11.80 2.14
N VAL A 108 13.46 11.90 2.87
CA VAL A 108 13.32 11.43 4.27
C VAL A 108 12.39 10.21 4.35
N ALA A 109 11.65 9.91 3.28
CA ALA A 109 10.59 8.90 3.27
C ALA A 109 11.08 7.45 3.15
N GLY A 110 12.37 7.21 2.90
CA GLY A 110 12.94 5.85 2.89
C GLY A 110 12.66 5.07 4.19
N GLY A 111 12.42 5.76 5.32
CA GLY A 111 11.93 5.14 6.57
C GLY A 111 10.42 5.24 6.82
N ALA A 112 9.68 6.08 6.08
CA ALA A 112 8.29 6.42 6.38
C ALA A 112 7.28 5.37 5.90
N ILE A 113 7.60 4.60 4.84
CA ILE A 113 6.73 3.51 4.36
C ILE A 113 6.61 2.42 5.44
N PHE A 114 7.69 2.14 6.17
CA PHE A 114 7.70 1.22 7.31
C PHE A 114 6.81 1.69 8.46
N ALA A 115 6.66 3.01 8.66
CA ALA A 115 5.83 3.58 9.71
C ALA A 115 4.34 3.61 9.34
N ALA A 116 4.01 3.85 8.07
CA ALA A 116 2.61 3.91 7.59
C ALA A 116 1.95 2.53 7.43
N GLY A 117 2.75 1.46 7.38
CA GLY A 117 2.23 0.10 7.15
C GLY A 117 3.07 -0.95 7.85
N GLY A 118 3.26 -0.78 9.16
CA GLY A 118 4.03 -1.65 10.05
C GLY A 118 4.18 -3.07 9.53
N ILE A 119 5.35 -3.31 8.93
CA ILE A 119 6.03 -4.58 8.71
C ILE A 119 5.08 -5.78 8.56
N LEU A 120 4.71 -6.11 7.32
CA LEU A 120 4.15 -7.42 7.01
C LEU A 120 5.26 -8.42 6.65
N TYR A 121 6.34 -8.46 7.43
CA TYR A 121 7.36 -9.51 7.35
C TYR A 121 6.87 -10.86 7.91
N GLY A 122 5.57 -11.14 7.77
CA GLY A 122 4.86 -12.25 8.40
C GLY A 122 3.69 -12.86 7.61
N ALA A 123 3.14 -12.22 6.57
CA ALA A 123 2.03 -12.83 5.80
C ALA A 123 2.49 -13.71 4.63
N GLY A 124 3.79 -13.82 4.36
CA GLY A 124 4.32 -14.77 3.39
C GLY A 124 4.29 -16.23 3.83
N LYS A 125 3.92 -16.56 5.09
CA LYS A 125 3.94 -17.94 5.62
C LYS A 125 2.80 -18.34 6.56
N THR A 126 1.62 -17.71 6.51
CA THR A 126 0.45 -18.22 7.23
C THR A 126 -0.39 -19.18 6.37
N ILE A 127 0.16 -20.40 6.24
CA ILE A 127 -0.55 -21.68 6.31
C ILE A 127 -1.48 -22.05 5.13
N GLN A 128 -0.92 -22.84 4.21
CA GLN A 128 -1.61 -23.82 3.35
C GLN A 128 -2.31 -24.96 4.15
N GLY A 129 -2.93 -24.71 5.30
CA GLY A 129 -3.59 -25.80 6.04
C GLY A 129 -3.96 -25.52 7.48
N VAL A 130 -5.14 -24.93 7.71
CA VAL A 130 -5.90 -25.19 8.95
C VAL A 130 -7.32 -25.63 8.58
N GLY A 131 -7.39 -26.65 7.71
CA GLY A 131 -8.56 -27.51 7.59
C GLY A 131 -8.49 -28.75 8.49
N ASN A 132 -7.42 -28.95 9.28
CA ASN A 132 -7.24 -30.20 10.04
C ASN A 132 -6.43 -30.09 11.35
N LEU A 133 -6.38 -28.94 12.01
CA LEU A 133 -5.64 -28.79 13.28
C LEU A 133 -6.48 -28.36 14.49
N LEU A 134 -7.81 -28.32 14.36
CA LEU A 134 -8.73 -28.04 15.48
C LEU A 134 -9.69 -29.19 15.80
N THR A 135 -9.59 -30.34 15.14
CA THR A 135 -10.22 -31.59 15.61
C THR A 135 -9.19 -32.47 16.29
N GLY A 136 -8.48 -31.91 17.27
CA GLY A 136 -7.97 -32.67 18.41
C GLY A 136 -9.14 -33.07 19.32
N GLY A 137 -10.13 -33.75 18.74
CA GLY A 137 -11.13 -34.49 19.49
C GLY A 137 -10.53 -35.84 19.79
N VAL A 138 -10.24 -36.09 21.05
CA VAL A 138 -9.98 -37.42 21.57
C VAL A 138 -11.14 -38.33 21.17
N PHE A 139 -10.90 -39.26 20.25
CA PHE A 139 -11.79 -40.40 20.07
C PHE A 139 -11.37 -41.46 21.10
N GLN A 140 -12.41 -42.00 21.74
CA GLN A 140 -12.44 -43.10 22.69
C GLN A 140 -11.66 -44.33 22.21
#